data_AF-R7UB74-F1
#
_entry.id   AF-R7UB74-F1
#
_cell.length_a   1.000
_cell.length_b   1.000
_cell.length_c   1.000
_cell.angle_alpha   90.00
_cell.angle_beta   90.00
_cell.angle_gamma   90.00
#
_symmetry.space_group_name_H-M   'P 1'
#
loop_
_entity.id
_entity.type
_entity.pdbx_description
1 polymer ?
#
loop_
_entity_poly.entity_id
_entity_poly.type
_entity_poly.pdbx_seq_one_letter_code
_entity_poly.pdbx_strand_id
1 'polypeptide(L)' 'MCHYRHTKVLEMLEKNYRVHCAVSEVMVPEDFCIKSKVSSILTTNDFEKSRARTMDIDDFLKLLHCMNADGLHFA' A
#
# COMPACT_ATOMS: atom_id res chain seq x y z
N MET A 1 15.18 -11.09 -4.97
CA MET A 1 14.19 -12.07 -4.50
C MET A 1 13.75 -11.73 -3.08
N CYS A 2 12.61 -11.07 -2.90
CA CYS A 2 12.08 -10.80 -1.56
C CYS A 2 11.26 -12.01 -1.12
N HIS A 3 11.91 -12.97 -0.45
CA HIS A 3 11.25 -14.13 0.12
C HIS A 3 10.84 -13.78 1.56
N TYR A 4 9.58 -13.38 1.78
CA TYR A 4 9.05 -13.20 3.14
C TYR A 4 7.54 -13.42 3.16
N ARG A 5 7.06 -14.10 4.20
CA ARG A 5 5.67 -14.55 4.41
C ARG A 5 4.69 -13.43 4.05
N HIS A 6 4.02 -13.58 2.91
CA HIS A 6 2.99 -12.65 2.50
C HIS A 6 1.85 -12.72 3.51
N THR A 7 1.48 -11.58 4.07
CA THR A 7 0.22 -11.48 4.81
C THR A 7 -0.90 -11.41 3.78
N LYS A 8 -2.06 -11.99 4.08
CA LYS A 8 -3.24 -11.96 3.18
C LYS A 8 -3.56 -10.53 2.68
N VAL A 9 -3.26 -9.52 3.49
CA VAL A 9 -3.42 -8.10 3.15
C VAL A 9 -2.47 -7.67 2.04
N LEU A 10 -1.19 -8.05 2.07
CA LEU A 10 -0.23 -7.71 1.02
C LEU A 10 -0.58 -8.38 -0.31
N GLU A 11 -1.06 -9.63 -0.28
CA GLU A 11 -1.52 -10.34 -1.48
C GLU A 11 -2.75 -9.66 -2.11
N MET A 12 -3.72 -9.30 -1.27
CA MET A 12 -4.90 -8.55 -1.71
C MET A 12 -4.51 -7.19 -2.30
N LEU A 13 -3.65 -6.42 -1.62
CA LEU A 13 -3.17 -5.13 -2.11
C LEU A 13 -2.41 -5.26 -3.44
N GLU A 14 -1.59 -6.30 -3.61
CA GLU A 14 -0.88 -6.53 -4.86
C GLU A 14 -1.84 -6.82 -6.01
N LYS A 15 -2.83 -7.70 -5.79
CA LYS A 15 -3.86 -8.01 -6.77
C LYS A 15 -4.63 -6.74 -7.17
N ASN A 16 -5.06 -5.96 -6.19
CA ASN A 16 -5.84 -4.75 -6.41
C ASN A 16 -5.02 -3.67 -7.12
N TYR A 17 -3.75 -3.51 -6.75
CA TYR A 17 -2.84 -2.58 -7.41
C TYR A 17 -2.64 -2.94 -8.89
N ARG A 18 -2.44 -4.22 -9.21
CA ARG A 18 -2.32 -4.66 -10.61
C ARG A 18 -3.59 -4.39 -11.42
N VAL A 19 -4.77 -4.56 -10.81
CA VAL A 19 -6.05 -4.20 -11.44
C VAL A 19 -6.13 -2.69 -11.67
N HIS A 20 -5.81 -1.88 -10.65
CA HIS A 20 -5.78 -0.42 -10.78
C HIS A 20 -4.83 0.03 -11.90
N CYS A 21 -3.62 -0.52 -11.95
CA CYS A 21 -2.65 -0.23 -13.02
C CYS A 21 -3.16 -0.63 -14.41
N ALA A 22 -3.85 -1.77 -14.54
CA ALA A 22 -4.43 -2.19 -15.81
C ALA A 22 -5.55 -1.24 -16.28
N VAL A 23 -6.38 -0.74 -15.37
CA VAL A 23 -7.44 0.24 -15.69
C VAL A 23 -6.87 1.62 -16.01
N SER A 24 -5.84 2.03 -15.29
CA SER A 24 -5.20 3.35 -15.42
C SER A 24 -4.10 3.38 -16.50
N GLU A 25 -3.95 2.31 -17.29
CA GLU A 25 -2.93 2.15 -18.35
C GLU A 25 -1.48 2.37 -17.85
N VAL A 26 -1.22 2.05 -16.58
CA VAL A 26 0.10 2.15 -15.96
C VAL A 26 0.82 0.81 -16.05
N MET A 27 2.01 0.80 -16.64
CA MET A 27 2.86 -0.39 -16.68
C MET A 27 3.45 -0.68 -15.29
N VAL A 28 3.27 -1.90 -14.80
CA VAL A 28 3.89 -2.36 -13.55
C VAL A 28 5.28 -2.92 -13.88
N PRO A 29 6.37 -2.41 -13.27
CA PRO A 29 7.72 -2.95 -13.48
C PRO A 29 7.82 -4.43 -13.12
N GLU A 30 8.67 -5.20 -13.82
CA GLU A 30 8.87 -6.63 -13.56
C GLU A 30 9.45 -6.90 -12.16
N ASP A 31 10.23 -5.97 -11.63
CA ASP A 31 10.84 -6.02 -10.30
C ASP A 31 9.96 -5.39 -9.20
N PHE A 32 8.70 -5.05 -9.52
CA PHE A 32 7.77 -4.43 -8.58
C PHE A 32 7.58 -5.28 -7.31
N CYS A 33 7.70 -4.61 -6.17
CA CYS A 33 7.51 -5.21 -4.85
C CYS A 33 6.44 -4.43 -4.08
N ILE A 34 5.26 -5.04 -3.90
CA ILE A 34 4.15 -4.41 -3.16
C ILE A 34 4.55 -4.01 -1.73
N LYS A 35 5.36 -4.84 -1.06
CA LYS A 35 5.83 -4.59 0.30
C LYS A 35 6.68 -3.32 0.35
N SER A 36 7.60 -3.16 -0.61
CA SER A 36 8.43 -1.96 -0.69
C SER A 36 7.60 -0.70 -0.96
N LYS A 37 6.59 -0.79 -1.83
CA LYS A 37 5.67 0.34 -2.07
C LYS A 37 4.88 0.72 -0.83
N VAL A 38 4.28 -0.25 -0.12
CA VAL A 38 3.58 0.00 1.15
C VAL A 38 4.52 0.62 2.18
N SER A 39 5.72 0.07 2.36
CA SER A 39 6.73 0.63 3.26
C SER A 39 7.10 2.07 2.90
N SER A 40 7.29 2.37 1.62
CA SER A 40 7.58 3.73 1.17
C SER A 40 6.44 4.70 1.52
N ILE A 41 5.18 4.32 1.28
CA ILE A 41 4.02 5.17 1.60
C ILE A 41 3.97 5.43 3.12
N LEU A 42 4.19 4.41 3.95
CA LEU A 42 4.19 4.56 5.40
C LEU A 42 5.33 5.46 5.90
N THR A 43 6.54 5.33 5.34
CA THR A 43 7.69 6.17 5.74
C THR A 43 7.55 7.60 5.24
N THR A 44 7.13 7.82 3.99
CA THR A 44 6.97 9.17 3.40
C THR A 44 5.84 9.98 4.05
N ASN A 45 4.83 9.31 4.61
CA ASN A 45 3.69 9.95 5.27
C ASN A 45 3.73 9.82 6.81
N ASP A 46 4.89 9.53 7.40
CA ASP A 46 5.12 9.47 8.85
C ASP A 46 4.26 8.45 9.64
N PHE A 47 3.76 7.41 8.98
CA PHE A 47 2.99 6.33 9.59
C PHE A 47 3.83 5.11 10.01
N GLU A 48 5.10 5.01 9.62
CA GLU A 48 5.97 3.86 9.92
C GLU A 48 6.10 3.58 11.44
N LYS A 49 6.17 4.64 12.25
CA LYS A 49 6.30 4.54 13.71
C LYS A 49 4.96 4.65 14.44
N SER A 50 3.88 4.95 13.72
CA SER A 50 2.55 5.10 14.27
C SER A 50 1.99 3.74 14.68
N ARG A 51 1.31 3.70 15.83
CA ARG A 51 0.62 2.49 16.30
C ARG A 51 -0.87 2.70 16.16
N ALA A 52 -1.59 1.74 15.58
CA ALA A 52 -3.04 1.84 15.36
C ALA A 52 -3.83 2.23 16.63
N ARG A 53 -3.39 1.79 17.82
CA ARG A 53 -4.02 2.15 19.10
C ARG A 53 -3.89 3.63 19.51
N THR A 54 -2.97 4.37 18.89
CA THR A 54 -2.71 5.79 19.15
C THR A 54 -3.21 6.69 18.03
N MET A 55 -3.77 6.12 16.96
CA MET A 55 -4.31 6.86 15.82
C MET A 55 -5.79 7.12 16.04
N ASP A 56 -6.24 8.32 15.66
CA ASP A 56 -7.65 8.66 15.62
C ASP A 56 -8.26 8.45 14.22
N ILE A 57 -9.53 8.83 14.05
CA ILE A 57 -10.25 8.68 12.78
C ILE A 57 -9.59 9.50 11.66
N ASP A 58 -9.11 10.71 11.95
CA ASP A 58 -8.48 11.59 10.97
C ASP A 58 -7.15 11.01 10.50
N ASP A 59 -6.38 10.40 11.40
CA ASP A 59 -5.15 9.68 11.05
C ASP A 59 -5.42 8.49 10.14
N PHE A 60 -6.48 7.71 10.40
CA PHE A 60 -6.88 6.63 9.50
C PHE A 60 -7.36 7.12 8.13
N LEU A 61 -8.10 8.24 8.10
CA LEU A 61 -8.56 8.86 6.85
C LEU A 61 -7.38 9.38 6.02
N LYS A 62 -6.38 10.01 6.65
CA LYS A 62 -5.14 10.42 6.00
C LYS A 62 -4.38 9.21 5.45
N LEU A 63 -4.18 8.17 6.25
CA LEU A 63 -3.51 6.95 5.78
C LEU A 63 -4.23 6.32 4.59
N LEU A 64 -5.56 6.21 4.65
CA LEU A 64 -6.37 5.70 3.55
C LEU A 64 -6.22 6.56 2.30
N HIS A 65 -6.24 7.89 2.44
CA HIS A 65 -6.04 8.81 1.34
C HIS A 65 -4.65 8.65 0.71
N CYS A 66 -3.58 8.59 1.50
CA CYS A 66 -2.21 8.37 1.02
C CYS A 66 -2.10 7.06 0.22
N MET A 67 -2.68 5.97 0.72
CA MET A 67 -2.67 4.69 0.01
C MET A 67 -3.47 4.74 -1.31
N ASN A 68 -4.66 5.36 -1.30
CA ASN A 68 -5.49 5.50 -2.49
C ASN A 68 -4.83 6.41 -3.54
N ALA A 69 -4.19 7.50 -3.13
CA ALA A 69 -3.46 8.39 -4.03
C ALA A 69 -2.30 7.68 -4.76
N ASP A 70 -1.73 6.66 -4.13
CA ASP A 70 -0.70 5.79 -4.70
C ASP A 70 -1.26 4.58 -5.48
N GLY A 71 -2.58 4.48 -5.62
CA GLY A 71 -3.28 3.40 -6.33
C GLY A 71 -3.47 2.10 -5.53
N LEU A 72 -3.22 2.13 -4.22
CA LEU A 72 -3.46 0.98 -3.33
C LEU A 72 -4.87 1.03 -2.74
N HIS A 73 -5.70 0.05 -3.12
CA HIS A 73 -7.09 -0.06 -2.66
C HIS A 73 -7.32 -1.35 -1.88
N PHE A 74 -8.10 -1.27 -0.79
CA PHE A 74 -8.41 -2.41 0.10
C PHE A 74 -9.65 -3.23 -0.32
N ALA A 75 -10.30 -2.89 -1.44
CA ALA A 75 -11.56 -3.49 -1.91
C ALA A 75 -11.35 -4.42 -3.11
#